data_AF-A0AA43I6E4-F1
#
_entry.id   AF-A0AA43I6E4-F1
#
_cell.length_a   1.000
_cell.length_b   1.000
_cell.length_c   1.000
_cell.angle_alpha   90.00
_cell.angle_beta   90.00
_cell.angle_gamma   90.00
#
_symmetry.space_group_name_H-M   'P 1'
#
loop_
_entity.id
_entity.type
_entity.pdbx_description
1 polymer ?
#
loop_
_entity_poly.entity_id
_entity_poly.type
_entity_poly.pdbx_seq_one_letter_code
_entity_poly.pdbx_strand_id
1 'polypeptide(L)'
;MKKWKNKMVRHLLIAGLICGGMVSLNGTTAYGEEVSQEFSLSSEKSSNLSSEEYESEKEKALAAGYTEEQFEAIMNIPNFEDEELISSEAANLTAEQQKIYDEARKYIGVPYSWGGKDPSGFDCSGLVQYVFKQAVNMNIAAPTMNQEKLGKEVSLNSLEVGDLLFWGPRSNTTHVAIYMGDNQYIHAPTFGQNVKIANISTYTPDFARRVLNLNKGSKPSNTGQGQNERFIHRMYNSNNGNHHYTSDLNEAISLYNVGWNYENKGWVAPASGTTVYRLYNPNNGRHHYTVNNNEKNNLVNLGWKNEGFAWYSGGSVPVYRMYNPHASTYSESHHYTVNSSERDNLIRAGWKDEGVAFYAVKQ
;
A
#
# COMPACT_ATOMS: atom_id res chain seq x y z
N MET A 1 -11.32 52.69 -42.69
CA MET A 1 -10.26 52.83 -43.73
C MET A 1 -9.77 51.43 -44.15
N LYS A 2 -8.73 51.32 -45.00
CA LYS A 2 -8.19 50.07 -45.61
C LYS A 2 -8.06 48.90 -44.60
N LYS A 3 -8.53 47.67 -44.89
CA LYS A 3 -7.93 46.57 -45.70
C LYS A 3 -6.56 46.11 -45.15
N TRP A 4 -6.15 44.82 -45.08
CA TRP A 4 -6.65 43.47 -45.46
C TRP A 4 -5.74 42.43 -44.73
N LYS A 5 -5.80 41.08 -44.72
CA LYS A 5 -6.55 39.91 -45.31
C LYS A 5 -6.17 38.67 -44.42
N ASN A 6 -6.63 37.42 -44.49
CA ASN A 6 -7.68 36.67 -45.22
C ASN A 6 -8.80 36.28 -44.18
N LYS A 7 -9.66 35.24 -44.18
CA LYS A 7 -9.95 33.97 -44.92
C LYS A 7 -9.06 32.72 -44.63
N MET A 8 -9.55 31.48 -44.37
CA MET A 8 -10.68 30.60 -44.84
C MET A 8 -10.30 29.71 -46.06
N VAL A 9 -10.76 28.45 -46.31
CA VAL A 9 -11.76 27.54 -45.66
C VAL A 9 -11.73 26.07 -46.20
N ARG A 10 -12.20 25.09 -45.39
CA ARG A 10 -12.82 23.74 -45.66
C ARG A 10 -12.44 22.79 -46.85
N HIS A 11 -12.30 21.50 -46.48
CA HIS A 11 -13.00 20.28 -46.99
C HIS A 11 -12.67 19.60 -48.35
N LEU A 12 -13.04 18.29 -48.37
CA LEU A 12 -13.46 17.40 -49.48
C LEU A 12 -12.38 16.80 -50.43
N LEU A 13 -12.03 15.54 -50.13
CA LEU A 13 -12.37 14.30 -50.88
C LEU A 13 -12.15 14.16 -52.41
N ILE A 14 -11.83 12.91 -52.78
CA ILE A 14 -12.02 12.18 -54.07
C ILE A 14 -10.87 12.12 -55.09
N ALA A 15 -10.64 10.88 -55.55
CA ALA A 15 -9.98 10.37 -56.77
C ALA A 15 -8.54 10.85 -57.13
N GLY A 16 -7.64 9.86 -57.24
CA GLY A 16 -6.34 10.04 -57.89
C GLY A 16 -6.40 9.81 -59.41
N LEU A 17 -5.23 9.86 -60.05
CA LEU A 17 -5.03 9.45 -61.45
C LEU A 17 -3.60 8.92 -61.65
N ILE A 18 -3.41 8.13 -62.71
CA ILE A 18 -2.25 7.26 -62.92
C ILE A 18 -1.17 7.95 -63.73
N CYS A 19 0.08 7.80 -63.31
CA CYS A 19 1.26 7.83 -64.18
C CYS A 19 2.37 6.99 -63.52
N GLY A 20 3.11 6.11 -64.21
CA GLY A 20 3.07 5.80 -65.64
C GLY A 20 4.42 5.33 -66.15
N GLY A 21 5.04 4.35 -65.50
CA GLY A 21 6.40 3.89 -65.80
C GLY A 21 6.48 2.37 -65.93
N MET A 22 6.25 1.86 -67.14
CA MET A 22 6.46 0.43 -67.43
C MET A 22 7.93 0.18 -67.83
N VAL A 23 8.60 -0.68 -67.07
CA VAL A 23 9.68 -1.52 -67.58
C VAL A 23 9.29 -2.96 -67.29
N SER A 24 9.34 -3.81 -68.31
CA SER A 24 9.02 -5.23 -68.21
C SER A 24 9.96 -6.02 -69.10
N LEU A 25 10.55 -7.08 -68.56
CA LEU A 25 10.40 -8.44 -69.09
C LEU A 25 11.08 -9.47 -68.17
N ASN A 26 10.55 -10.69 -68.18
CA ASN A 26 11.07 -11.93 -67.58
C ASN A 26 11.07 -11.98 -66.02
N GLY A 27 10.27 -12.83 -65.36
CA GLY A 27 9.20 -13.68 -65.89
C GLY A 27 8.56 -14.62 -64.85
N THR A 28 7.23 -14.80 -64.96
CA THR A 28 6.41 -15.90 -64.41
C THR A 28 6.42 -16.25 -62.91
N THR A 29 5.25 -16.01 -62.29
CA THR A 29 4.57 -16.85 -61.28
C THR A 29 5.27 -17.22 -59.97
N ALA A 30 4.88 -16.56 -58.88
CA ALA A 30 3.84 -17.09 -57.97
C ALA A 30 3.20 -15.94 -57.16
N TYR A 31 2.00 -16.14 -56.62
CA TYR A 31 1.48 -15.27 -55.56
C TYR A 31 2.10 -15.70 -54.23
N GLY A 32 2.74 -14.77 -53.52
CA GLY A 32 3.14 -14.96 -52.13
C GLY A 32 2.04 -14.43 -51.22
N GLU A 33 1.60 -15.24 -50.26
CA GLU A 33 0.61 -14.84 -49.26
C GLU A 33 1.24 -13.90 -48.23
N GLU A 34 0.56 -12.81 -47.88
CA GLU A 34 0.92 -12.04 -46.68
C GLU A 34 0.56 -12.88 -45.45
N VAL A 35 1.56 -13.46 -44.80
CA VAL A 35 1.38 -14.22 -43.55
C VAL A 35 1.13 -13.23 -42.41
N SER A 36 -0.13 -12.76 -42.31
CA SER A 36 -0.65 -12.11 -41.12
C SER A 36 -0.76 -13.14 -40.00
N GLN A 37 0.32 -13.30 -39.23
CA GLN A 37 0.37 -14.25 -38.13
C GLN A 37 -0.46 -13.70 -36.95
N GLU A 38 -1.77 -13.98 -36.96
CA GLU A 38 -2.65 -13.71 -35.82
C GLU A 38 -2.14 -14.51 -34.62
N PHE A 39 -1.59 -13.79 -33.62
CA PHE A 39 -1.18 -14.41 -32.37
C PHE A 39 -2.43 -14.67 -31.53
N SER A 40 -3.09 -15.79 -31.81
CA SER A 40 -4.30 -16.22 -31.12
C SER A 40 -3.98 -16.52 -29.65
N LEU A 41 -4.26 -15.54 -28.79
CA LEU A 41 -4.34 -15.75 -27.35
C LEU A 41 -5.53 -16.69 -27.09
N SER A 42 -5.24 -17.99 -26.97
CA SER A 42 -6.19 -19.02 -26.57
C SER A 42 -6.62 -18.77 -25.14
N SER A 43 -7.68 -17.98 -24.96
CA SER A 43 -8.32 -17.75 -23.68
C SER A 43 -9.09 -19.01 -23.24
N GLU A 44 -8.36 -20.05 -22.85
CA GLU A 44 -8.94 -21.20 -22.16
C GLU A 44 -9.50 -20.72 -20.83
N LYS A 45 -10.83 -20.57 -20.81
CA LYS A 45 -11.57 -20.03 -19.69
C LYS A 45 -11.42 -20.97 -18.50
N SER A 46 -11.16 -20.42 -17.31
CA SER A 46 -10.92 -21.19 -16.06
C SER A 46 -12.16 -21.95 -15.52
N SER A 47 -13.16 -22.20 -16.36
CA SER A 47 -14.51 -22.65 -16.03
C SER A 47 -14.81 -24.07 -16.53
N ASN A 48 -13.95 -25.04 -16.19
CA ASN A 48 -14.29 -26.47 -16.23
C ASN A 48 -15.04 -26.94 -14.97
N LEU A 49 -15.35 -26.00 -14.05
CA LEU A 49 -16.21 -26.17 -12.89
C LEU A 49 -17.64 -26.61 -13.29
N SER A 50 -18.22 -27.51 -12.52
CA SER A 50 -19.67 -27.72 -12.52
C SER A 50 -20.40 -26.54 -11.86
N SER A 51 -21.69 -26.38 -12.14
CA SER A 51 -22.50 -25.32 -11.52
C SER A 51 -22.60 -25.43 -9.99
N GLU A 52 -22.50 -26.64 -9.44
CA GLU A 52 -22.53 -26.89 -7.99
C GLU A 52 -21.22 -26.44 -7.33
N GLU A 53 -20.07 -26.72 -7.96
CA GLU A 53 -18.77 -26.21 -7.49
C GLU A 53 -18.69 -24.68 -7.65
N TYR A 54 -19.22 -24.12 -8.75
CA TYR A 54 -19.20 -22.68 -8.99
C TYR A 54 -19.89 -21.88 -7.88
N GLU A 55 -21.13 -22.23 -7.52
CA GLU A 55 -21.83 -21.58 -6.42
C GLU A 55 -21.18 -21.90 -5.06
N SER A 56 -20.55 -23.07 -4.87
CA SER A 56 -19.79 -23.38 -3.65
C SER A 56 -18.55 -22.49 -3.48
N GLU A 57 -17.80 -22.21 -4.54
CA GLU A 57 -16.66 -21.28 -4.50
C GLU A 57 -17.13 -19.82 -4.32
N LYS A 58 -18.27 -19.46 -4.90
CA LYS A 58 -18.92 -18.16 -4.72
C LYS A 58 -19.35 -17.93 -3.27
N GLU A 59 -19.99 -18.90 -2.61
CA GLU A 59 -20.31 -18.82 -1.18
C GLU A 59 -19.05 -18.59 -0.32
N LYS A 60 -17.94 -19.27 -0.64
CA LYS A 60 -16.66 -19.07 0.06
C LYS A 60 -16.07 -17.67 -0.17
N ALA A 61 -16.15 -17.15 -1.40
CA ALA A 61 -15.70 -15.79 -1.73
C ALA A 61 -16.52 -14.72 -0.98
N LEU A 62 -17.85 -14.84 -0.97
CA LEU A 62 -18.74 -13.96 -0.22
C LEU A 62 -18.47 -14.04 1.30
N ALA A 63 -18.25 -15.25 1.84
CA ALA A 63 -17.91 -15.45 3.25
C ALA A 63 -16.52 -14.90 3.62
N ALA A 64 -15.58 -14.87 2.67
CA ALA A 64 -14.27 -14.23 2.82
C ALA A 64 -14.32 -12.69 2.72
N GLY A 65 -15.46 -12.13 2.30
CA GLY A 65 -15.71 -10.68 2.24
C GLY A 65 -15.50 -10.03 0.86
N TYR A 66 -15.43 -10.82 -0.22
CA TYR A 66 -15.47 -10.31 -1.59
C TYR A 66 -16.92 -10.04 -2.03
N THR A 67 -17.13 -9.17 -3.02
CA THR A 67 -18.43 -9.01 -3.70
C THR A 67 -18.61 -10.07 -4.80
N GLU A 68 -19.83 -10.25 -5.28
CA GLU A 68 -20.11 -11.09 -6.46
C GLU A 68 -19.38 -10.59 -7.73
N GLU A 69 -19.28 -9.26 -7.91
CA GLU A 69 -18.49 -8.65 -9.00
C GLU A 69 -16.98 -8.96 -8.87
N GLN A 70 -16.42 -8.90 -7.64
CA GLN A 70 -15.03 -9.27 -7.40
C GLN A 70 -14.80 -10.77 -7.63
N PHE A 71 -15.72 -11.64 -7.19
CA PHE A 71 -15.67 -13.07 -7.46
C PHE A 71 -15.66 -13.37 -8.96
N GLU A 72 -16.61 -12.82 -9.73
CA GLU A 72 -16.67 -12.96 -11.19
C GLU A 72 -15.37 -12.47 -11.85
N ALA A 73 -14.82 -11.33 -11.42
CA ALA A 73 -13.57 -10.79 -11.96
C ALA A 73 -12.36 -11.70 -11.66
N ILE A 74 -12.26 -12.24 -10.44
CA ILE A 74 -11.18 -13.15 -10.03
C ILE A 74 -11.31 -14.50 -10.75
N MET A 75 -12.52 -15.04 -10.94
CA MET A 75 -12.78 -16.27 -11.70
C MET A 75 -12.43 -16.16 -13.19
N ASN A 76 -12.29 -14.94 -13.72
CA ASN A 76 -11.86 -14.67 -15.10
C ASN A 76 -10.38 -14.20 -15.21
N ILE A 77 -9.57 -14.30 -14.15
CA ILE A 77 -8.11 -14.12 -14.25
C ILE A 77 -7.53 -15.20 -15.19
N PRO A 78 -6.82 -14.84 -16.28
CA PRO A 78 -6.38 -15.83 -17.26
C PRO A 78 -5.35 -16.81 -16.69
N ASN A 79 -5.41 -18.06 -17.14
CA ASN A 79 -4.42 -19.08 -16.79
C ASN A 79 -3.21 -18.99 -17.73
N PHE A 80 -2.22 -18.17 -17.36
CA PHE A 80 -0.94 -18.10 -18.06
C PHE A 80 -0.08 -19.34 -17.79
N GLU A 81 0.86 -19.67 -18.68
CA GLU A 81 1.90 -20.66 -18.38
C GLU A 81 2.77 -20.21 -17.19
N ASP A 82 3.29 -21.16 -16.42
CA ASP A 82 4.09 -20.87 -15.23
C ASP A 82 5.49 -20.38 -15.63
N GLU A 83 5.82 -19.12 -15.35
CA GLU A 83 7.17 -18.59 -15.65
C GLU A 83 8.21 -19.07 -14.61
N GLU A 84 9.43 -19.36 -15.07
CA GLU A 84 10.58 -19.50 -14.16
C GLU A 84 11.01 -18.14 -13.62
N LEU A 85 11.43 -18.08 -12.35
CA LEU A 85 12.00 -16.86 -11.75
C LEU A 85 13.32 -16.51 -12.43
N ILE A 86 13.36 -15.35 -13.10
CA ILE A 86 14.61 -14.78 -13.61
C ILE A 86 15.43 -14.30 -12.39
N SER A 87 16.71 -14.67 -12.35
CA SER A 87 17.56 -14.49 -11.16
C SER A 87 18.45 -13.24 -11.18
N SER A 88 18.28 -12.35 -12.17
CA SER A 88 19.19 -11.22 -12.43
C SER A 88 19.16 -10.14 -11.34
N GLU A 89 17.98 -9.68 -10.89
CA GLU A 89 17.89 -8.56 -9.95
C GLU A 89 18.26 -8.89 -8.50
N ALA A 90 18.43 -10.17 -8.14
CA ALA A 90 18.86 -10.60 -6.80
C ALA A 90 20.21 -9.98 -6.37
N ALA A 91 21.03 -9.50 -7.32
CA ALA A 91 22.34 -8.92 -7.06
C ALA A 91 22.34 -7.56 -6.33
N ASN A 92 21.21 -6.83 -6.27
CA ASN A 92 21.12 -5.47 -5.70
C ASN A 92 19.98 -5.27 -4.68
N LEU A 93 19.38 -6.35 -4.15
CA LEU A 93 18.27 -6.23 -3.19
C LEU A 93 18.73 -5.79 -1.80
N THR A 94 17.91 -4.99 -1.11
CA THR A 94 18.10 -4.74 0.34
C THR A 94 17.79 -6.00 1.17
N ALA A 95 18.26 -6.03 2.41
CA ALA A 95 18.08 -7.18 3.30
C ALA A 95 16.60 -7.51 3.60
N GLU A 96 15.70 -6.52 3.54
CA GLU A 96 14.25 -6.69 3.63
C GLU A 96 13.65 -7.26 2.35
N GLN A 97 14.08 -6.77 1.18
CA GLN A 97 13.60 -7.22 -0.13
C GLN A 97 14.04 -8.66 -0.44
N GLN A 98 15.30 -9.00 -0.15
CA GLN A 98 15.83 -10.35 -0.31
C GLN A 98 15.02 -11.36 0.52
N LYS A 99 14.64 -11.00 1.76
CA LYS A 99 13.77 -11.87 2.60
C LYS A 99 12.40 -12.04 1.99
N ILE A 100 11.78 -11.00 1.43
CA ILE A 100 10.46 -11.11 0.81
C ILE A 100 10.52 -11.98 -0.45
N TYR A 101 11.53 -11.79 -1.30
CA TYR A 101 11.80 -12.63 -2.46
C TYR A 101 11.99 -14.11 -2.07
N ASP A 102 12.85 -14.37 -1.08
CA ASP A 102 13.15 -15.73 -0.62
C ASP A 102 12.05 -16.39 0.20
N GLU A 103 11.14 -15.62 0.81
CA GLU A 103 9.96 -16.15 1.48
C GLU A 103 8.85 -16.48 0.47
N ALA A 104 8.55 -15.57 -0.47
CA ALA A 104 7.44 -15.73 -1.41
C ALA A 104 7.61 -16.97 -2.31
N ARG A 105 8.82 -17.19 -2.84
CA ARG A 105 9.15 -18.33 -3.70
C ARG A 105 8.94 -19.71 -3.04
N LYS A 106 8.81 -19.79 -1.70
CA LYS A 106 8.55 -21.05 -0.98
C LYS A 106 7.15 -21.59 -1.21
N TYR A 107 6.22 -20.75 -1.67
CA TYR A 107 4.81 -21.11 -1.81
C TYR A 107 4.38 -21.37 -3.25
N ILE A 108 5.30 -21.32 -4.22
CA ILE A 108 5.01 -21.72 -5.60
C ILE A 108 4.49 -23.17 -5.61
N GLY A 109 3.35 -23.40 -6.23
CA GLY A 109 2.63 -24.68 -6.22
C GLY A 109 1.63 -24.89 -5.08
N VAL A 110 1.51 -23.98 -4.09
CA VAL A 110 0.43 -24.02 -3.09
C VAL A 110 -0.91 -23.67 -3.76
N PRO A 111 -2.00 -24.42 -3.54
CA PRO A 111 -3.28 -24.18 -4.20
C PRO A 111 -3.95 -22.88 -3.77
N TYR A 112 -4.75 -22.30 -4.66
CA TYR A 112 -5.64 -21.19 -4.32
C TYR A 112 -6.76 -21.64 -3.37
N SER A 113 -7.11 -20.80 -2.39
CA SER A 113 -8.26 -21.01 -1.50
C SER A 113 -8.82 -19.68 -1.01
N TRP A 114 -10.11 -19.41 -1.22
CA TRP A 114 -10.78 -18.16 -0.81
C TRP A 114 -10.61 -17.87 0.69
N GLY A 115 -10.12 -16.68 1.02
CA GLY A 115 -9.83 -16.27 2.39
C GLY A 115 -8.64 -16.98 3.05
N GLY A 116 -7.97 -17.90 2.33
CA GLY A 116 -6.83 -18.70 2.79
C GLY A 116 -5.57 -17.86 3.01
N LYS A 117 -4.87 -18.10 4.12
CA LYS A 117 -3.83 -17.21 4.70
C LYS A 117 -2.61 -17.97 5.23
N ASP A 118 -2.43 -19.23 4.87
CA ASP A 118 -1.31 -20.07 5.28
C ASP A 118 -1.02 -21.16 4.21
N PRO A 119 0.09 -21.92 4.31
CA PRO A 119 0.53 -22.85 3.27
C PRO A 119 -0.40 -24.05 3.00
N SER A 120 -1.54 -24.19 3.68
CA SER A 120 -2.60 -25.13 3.26
C SER A 120 -3.42 -24.62 2.06
N GLY A 121 -3.44 -23.29 1.84
CA GLY A 121 -4.07 -22.65 0.69
C GLY A 121 -4.16 -21.13 0.85
N PHE A 122 -3.95 -20.38 -0.23
CA PHE A 122 -3.90 -18.91 -0.21
C PHE A 122 -4.95 -18.27 -1.14
N ASP A 123 -5.56 -17.16 -0.72
CA ASP A 123 -6.03 -16.15 -1.68
C ASP A 123 -4.92 -15.12 -1.95
N CYS A 124 -5.12 -14.27 -2.96
CA CYS A 124 -4.11 -13.29 -3.37
C CYS A 124 -3.68 -12.36 -2.24
N SER A 125 -4.64 -11.89 -1.43
CA SER A 125 -4.38 -11.03 -0.27
C SER A 125 -3.76 -11.80 0.91
N GLY A 126 -4.09 -13.08 1.06
CA GLY A 126 -3.56 -13.97 2.09
C GLY A 126 -2.11 -14.37 1.86
N LEU A 127 -1.72 -14.61 0.60
CA LEU A 127 -0.32 -14.80 0.22
C LEU A 127 0.52 -13.57 0.61
N VAL A 128 0.06 -12.36 0.24
CA VAL A 128 0.70 -11.09 0.61
C VAL A 128 0.79 -10.95 2.13
N GLN A 129 -0.31 -11.20 2.86
CA GLN A 129 -0.34 -11.12 4.32
C GLN A 129 0.71 -12.06 4.95
N TYR A 130 0.81 -13.29 4.47
CA TYR A 130 1.69 -14.32 5.03
C TYR A 130 3.17 -14.03 4.72
N VAL A 131 3.51 -13.77 3.45
CA VAL A 131 4.89 -13.48 3.03
C VAL A 131 5.47 -12.31 3.81
N PHE A 132 4.75 -11.18 3.88
CA PHE A 132 5.24 -10.00 4.62
C PHE A 132 5.31 -10.24 6.13
N LYS A 133 4.42 -11.08 6.67
CA LYS A 133 4.44 -11.46 8.09
C LYS A 133 5.63 -12.35 8.45
N GLN A 134 6.02 -13.29 7.61
CA GLN A 134 7.18 -14.15 7.87
C GLN A 134 8.50 -13.46 7.55
N ALA A 135 8.63 -12.84 6.37
CA ALA A 135 9.88 -12.25 5.89
C ALA A 135 10.37 -11.04 6.71
N VAL A 136 9.45 -10.14 7.08
CA VAL A 136 9.79 -8.83 7.68
C VAL A 136 8.91 -8.47 8.89
N ASN A 137 8.11 -9.41 9.41
CA ASN A 137 7.18 -9.20 10.53
C ASN A 137 6.13 -8.08 10.26
N MET A 138 5.82 -7.81 8.99
CA MET A 138 4.88 -6.76 8.60
C MET A 138 3.47 -7.32 8.43
N ASN A 139 2.52 -6.83 9.23
CA ASN A 139 1.13 -7.31 9.20
C ASN A 139 0.30 -6.59 8.12
N ILE A 140 0.33 -7.10 6.89
CA ILE A 140 -0.46 -6.58 5.76
C ILE A 140 -1.82 -7.28 5.76
N ALA A 141 -2.77 -6.75 6.53
CA ALA A 141 -4.08 -7.37 6.71
C ALA A 141 -4.87 -7.49 5.39
N ALA A 142 -5.41 -8.69 5.13
CA ALA A 142 -6.44 -8.95 4.13
C ALA A 142 -7.78 -8.24 4.47
N PRO A 143 -8.75 -8.16 3.53
CA PRO A 143 -8.65 -8.48 2.10
C PRO A 143 -7.81 -7.44 1.34
N THR A 144 -7.64 -7.63 0.03
CA THR A 144 -6.96 -6.72 -0.93
C THR A 144 -7.28 -5.24 -0.68
N MET A 145 -8.53 -4.94 -0.31
CA MET A 145 -9.00 -3.58 -0.05
C MET A 145 -8.36 -2.86 1.14
N ASN A 146 -7.72 -3.58 2.06
CA ASN A 146 -6.91 -2.97 3.11
C ASN A 146 -5.46 -2.73 2.64
N GLN A 147 -4.98 -3.54 1.69
CA GLN A 147 -3.62 -3.56 1.19
C GLN A 147 -3.39 -2.42 0.17
N GLU A 148 -4.38 -2.12 -0.70
CA GLU A 148 -4.34 -0.97 -1.64
C GLU A 148 -4.26 0.40 -0.95
N LYS A 149 -4.38 0.46 0.38
CA LYS A 149 -4.31 1.68 1.20
C LYS A 149 -3.00 1.80 1.99
N LEU A 150 -2.10 0.82 1.87
CA LEU A 150 -0.78 0.83 2.51
C LEU A 150 0.28 1.40 1.56
N GLY A 151 1.40 1.84 2.15
CA GLY A 151 2.57 2.29 1.39
C GLY A 151 2.37 3.62 0.66
N LYS A 152 3.33 3.91 -0.23
CA LYS A 152 3.28 5.04 -1.17
C LYS A 152 2.82 4.54 -2.54
N GLU A 153 2.06 5.33 -3.29
CA GLU A 153 1.84 5.04 -4.72
C GLU A 153 3.16 5.16 -5.51
N VAL A 154 3.41 4.18 -6.38
CA VAL A 154 4.59 4.14 -7.27
C VAL A 154 4.17 3.89 -8.71
N SER A 155 4.97 4.38 -9.65
CA SER A 155 4.76 4.10 -11.07
C SER A 155 5.20 2.66 -11.38
N LEU A 156 4.50 2.00 -12.31
CA LEU A 156 4.91 0.69 -12.84
C LEU A 156 6.30 0.74 -13.52
N ASN A 157 6.71 1.92 -14.00
CA ASN A 157 8.05 2.18 -14.56
C ASN A 157 9.10 2.48 -13.47
N SER A 158 8.82 2.19 -12.20
CA SER A 158 9.69 2.49 -11.06
C SER A 158 9.49 1.50 -9.91
N LEU A 159 9.10 0.26 -10.23
CA LEU A 159 8.88 -0.82 -9.28
C LEU A 159 10.20 -1.29 -8.66
N GLU A 160 10.12 -1.74 -7.41
CA GLU A 160 11.20 -2.38 -6.66
C GLU A 160 10.66 -3.67 -6.04
N VAL A 161 11.50 -4.70 -5.91
CA VAL A 161 11.08 -6.02 -5.36
C VAL A 161 10.39 -5.83 -4.01
N GLY A 162 9.24 -6.47 -3.82
CA GLY A 162 8.38 -6.27 -2.65
C GLY A 162 7.40 -5.08 -2.75
N ASP A 163 7.30 -4.40 -3.90
CA ASP A 163 6.12 -3.59 -4.22
C ASP A 163 4.89 -4.49 -4.44
N LEU A 164 3.72 -4.02 -4.02
CA LEU A 164 2.45 -4.69 -4.26
C LEU A 164 1.80 -4.17 -5.54
N LEU A 165 1.45 -5.07 -6.45
CA LEU A 165 0.76 -4.78 -7.72
C LEU A 165 -0.72 -5.07 -7.56
N PHE A 166 -1.60 -4.25 -8.14
CA PHE A 166 -3.05 -4.34 -7.98
C PHE A 166 -3.80 -4.28 -9.31
N TRP A 167 -4.90 -5.03 -9.41
CA TRP A 167 -5.82 -5.01 -10.55
C TRP A 167 -7.25 -4.68 -10.10
N GLY A 168 -7.99 -4.02 -10.98
CA GLY A 168 -9.31 -3.48 -10.70
C GLY A 168 -9.26 -2.06 -10.10
N PRO A 169 -10.37 -1.31 -10.15
CA PRO A 169 -10.41 0.07 -9.69
C PRO A 169 -10.08 0.21 -8.20
N ARG A 170 -9.44 1.33 -7.82
CA ARG A 170 -9.21 1.68 -6.39
C ARG A 170 -10.55 1.66 -5.63
N SER A 171 -10.53 1.16 -4.40
CA SER A 171 -11.74 0.91 -3.57
C SER A 171 -12.74 -0.15 -4.08
N ASN A 172 -12.50 -0.82 -5.23
CA ASN A 172 -13.15 -2.08 -5.64
C ASN A 172 -12.14 -2.97 -6.42
N THR A 173 -10.97 -3.15 -5.80
CA THR A 173 -9.81 -3.85 -6.36
C THR A 173 -10.03 -5.35 -6.28
N THR A 174 -9.72 -6.07 -7.36
CA THR A 174 -10.03 -7.50 -7.49
C THR A 174 -8.83 -8.35 -7.14
N HIS A 175 -7.62 -7.97 -7.57
CA HIS A 175 -6.41 -8.78 -7.40
C HIS A 175 -5.22 -8.05 -6.78
N VAL A 176 -4.30 -8.83 -6.20
CA VAL A 176 -3.00 -8.35 -5.72
C VAL A 176 -1.88 -9.38 -5.97
N ALA A 177 -0.68 -8.89 -6.26
CA ALA A 177 0.54 -9.68 -6.41
C ALA A 177 1.74 -9.00 -5.73
N ILE A 178 2.81 -9.75 -5.48
CA ILE A 178 4.09 -9.20 -5.01
C ILE A 178 5.04 -9.11 -6.22
N TYR A 179 5.60 -7.93 -6.49
CA TYR A 179 6.60 -7.76 -7.54
C TYR A 179 7.92 -8.45 -7.17
N MET A 180 8.44 -9.28 -8.08
CA MET A 180 9.61 -10.13 -7.86
C MET A 180 10.89 -9.61 -8.52
N GLY A 181 10.77 -8.63 -9.42
CA GLY A 181 11.87 -8.12 -10.26
C GLY A 181 11.70 -8.53 -11.72
N ASP A 182 12.51 -7.98 -12.61
CA ASP A 182 12.57 -8.34 -14.05
C ASP A 182 11.20 -8.39 -14.78
N ASN A 183 10.27 -7.48 -14.43
CA ASN A 183 8.85 -7.45 -14.85
C ASN A 183 7.95 -8.62 -14.36
N GLN A 184 8.48 -9.53 -13.55
CA GLN A 184 7.75 -10.65 -12.97
C GLN A 184 7.10 -10.32 -11.63
N TYR A 185 6.01 -11.02 -11.31
CA TYR A 185 5.35 -10.99 -10.01
C TYR A 185 4.94 -12.41 -9.58
N ILE A 186 4.71 -12.60 -8.28
CA ILE A 186 4.13 -13.83 -7.71
C ILE A 186 2.72 -13.55 -7.17
N HIS A 187 1.77 -14.43 -7.50
CA HIS A 187 0.38 -14.32 -7.03
C HIS A 187 -0.24 -15.70 -6.75
N ALA A 188 -1.28 -15.75 -5.90
CA ALA A 188 -2.26 -16.84 -5.87
C ALA A 188 -3.39 -16.42 -6.84
N PRO A 189 -3.56 -17.01 -8.03
CA PRO A 189 -4.33 -16.39 -9.11
C PRO A 189 -5.84 -16.42 -8.86
N THR A 190 -6.42 -17.62 -8.85
CA THR A 190 -7.86 -17.87 -8.74
C THR A 190 -8.12 -19.36 -8.49
N PHE A 191 -9.37 -19.76 -8.24
CA PHE A 191 -9.70 -21.16 -7.99
C PHE A 191 -9.27 -22.08 -9.16
N GLY A 192 -8.78 -23.27 -8.81
CA GLY A 192 -8.26 -24.24 -9.78
C GLY A 192 -6.83 -23.96 -10.26
N GLN A 193 -6.22 -22.83 -9.86
CA GLN A 193 -4.82 -22.52 -10.09
C GLN A 193 -4.01 -22.55 -8.78
N ASN A 194 -2.69 -22.67 -8.91
CA ASN A 194 -1.74 -22.62 -7.79
C ASN A 194 -1.02 -21.27 -7.75
N VAL A 195 -0.40 -20.94 -6.62
CA VAL A 195 0.55 -19.83 -6.49
C VAL A 195 1.68 -19.99 -7.50
N LYS A 196 1.91 -18.97 -8.33
CA LYS A 196 2.86 -19.01 -9.44
C LYS A 196 3.42 -17.63 -9.80
N ILE A 197 4.41 -17.65 -10.69
CA ILE A 197 4.99 -16.45 -11.33
C ILE A 197 4.27 -16.16 -12.63
N ALA A 198 4.06 -14.89 -12.93
CA ALA A 198 3.63 -14.39 -14.23
C ALA A 198 4.17 -12.97 -14.48
N ASN A 199 4.01 -12.46 -15.69
CA ASN A 199 4.62 -11.22 -16.15
C ASN A 199 3.66 -10.03 -16.22
N ILE A 200 4.17 -8.83 -15.94
CA ILE A 200 3.47 -7.56 -16.21
C ILE A 200 3.10 -7.43 -17.70
N SER A 201 3.86 -8.03 -18.62
CA SER A 201 3.55 -8.02 -20.05
C SER A 201 2.40 -8.95 -20.47
N THR A 202 2.08 -9.99 -19.69
CA THR A 202 0.97 -10.92 -19.97
C THR A 202 -0.30 -10.53 -19.21
N TYR A 203 -0.16 -9.95 -18.02
CA TYR A 203 -1.27 -9.35 -17.26
C TYR A 203 -0.80 -8.07 -16.54
N THR A 204 -1.07 -6.92 -17.14
CA THR A 204 -0.60 -5.63 -16.62
C THR A 204 -1.49 -5.13 -15.47
N PRO A 205 -0.92 -4.76 -14.30
CA PRO A 205 -1.68 -4.19 -13.18
C PRO A 205 -2.11 -2.74 -13.44
N ASP A 206 -3.17 -2.31 -12.76
CA ASP A 206 -3.71 -0.94 -12.84
C ASP A 206 -2.89 0.08 -12.02
N PHE A 207 -2.32 -0.35 -10.88
CA PHE A 207 -1.48 0.49 -10.01
C PHE A 207 -0.61 -0.35 -9.06
N ALA A 208 0.32 0.32 -8.37
CA ALA A 208 1.21 -0.33 -7.40
C ALA A 208 1.43 0.50 -6.12
N ARG A 209 1.75 -0.20 -5.02
CA ARG A 209 2.10 0.38 -3.71
C ARG A 209 3.45 -0.11 -3.21
N ARG A 210 4.33 0.84 -2.87
CA ARG A 210 5.53 0.55 -2.08
C ARG A 210 5.23 0.53 -0.61
N VAL A 211 5.01 -0.67 -0.07
CA VAL A 211 4.79 -0.90 1.36
C VAL A 211 6.10 -0.95 2.16
N LEU A 212 7.22 -1.31 1.50
CA LEU A 212 8.56 -1.22 2.06
C LEU A 212 9.07 0.22 2.07
N ASN A 213 8.90 0.91 3.20
CA ASN A 213 9.65 2.12 3.46
C ASN A 213 11.07 1.75 3.94
N LEU A 214 12.08 2.10 3.14
CA LEU A 214 13.50 1.82 3.42
C LEU A 214 14.18 2.93 4.26
N ASN A 215 13.55 4.10 4.41
CA ASN A 215 14.09 5.27 5.11
C ASN A 215 13.48 5.45 6.51
N LYS A 216 13.40 4.36 7.29
CA LYS A 216 12.67 4.29 8.58
C LYS A 216 13.28 5.09 9.74
N GLY A 217 14.34 5.85 9.52
CA GLY A 217 15.18 6.41 10.59
C GLY A 217 15.96 5.31 11.34
N SER A 218 16.55 5.65 12.49
CA SER A 218 17.20 4.66 13.36
C SER A 218 16.15 3.80 14.07
N LYS A 219 16.39 2.50 14.28
CA LYS A 219 15.49 1.67 15.09
C LYS A 219 15.27 2.28 16.51
N PRO A 220 14.03 2.31 17.04
CA PRO A 220 13.76 2.79 18.40
C PRO A 220 14.63 2.09 19.46
N SER A 221 15.04 2.82 20.49
CA SER A 221 15.81 2.31 21.63
C SER A 221 15.63 3.16 22.90
N ASN A 222 15.74 2.52 24.07
CA ASN A 222 15.82 3.17 25.38
C ASN A 222 17.26 3.25 25.95
N THR A 223 18.29 3.07 25.10
CA THR A 223 19.68 3.35 25.47
C THR A 223 19.81 4.79 26.00
N GLY A 224 20.27 4.94 27.24
CA GLY A 224 20.42 6.24 27.89
C GLY A 224 19.19 6.77 28.64
N GLN A 225 18.11 5.99 28.76
CA GLN A 225 16.95 6.37 29.59
C GLN A 225 17.26 6.23 31.09
N GLY A 226 17.01 7.28 31.88
CA GLY A 226 17.10 7.22 33.34
C GLY A 226 16.03 6.32 33.98
N GLN A 227 16.29 5.77 35.17
CA GLN A 227 15.31 4.89 35.85
C GLN A 227 13.97 5.60 36.12
N ASN A 228 14.01 6.90 36.42
CA ASN A 228 12.86 7.75 36.73
C ASN A 228 12.28 8.49 35.50
N GLU A 229 12.67 8.06 34.30
CA GLU A 229 12.31 8.67 33.01
C GLU A 229 11.68 7.66 32.06
N ARG A 230 10.77 8.12 31.19
CA ARG A 230 10.26 7.32 30.08
C ARG A 230 10.43 8.09 28.78
N PHE A 231 11.18 7.53 27.84
CA PHE A 231 11.32 8.08 26.49
C PHE A 231 10.00 7.93 25.76
N ILE A 232 9.49 9.02 25.18
CA ILE A 232 8.32 8.94 24.29
C ILE A 232 8.83 8.87 22.86
N HIS A 233 8.70 7.69 22.26
CA HIS A 233 9.06 7.43 20.87
C HIS A 233 8.06 8.13 19.94
N ARG A 234 8.56 8.95 19.01
CA ARG A 234 7.78 9.59 17.97
C ARG A 234 7.86 8.75 16.70
N MET A 235 6.79 8.01 16.42
CA MET A 235 6.62 7.20 15.22
C MET A 235 5.81 7.99 14.18
N TYR A 236 6.23 8.00 12.93
CA TYR A 236 5.54 8.68 11.82
C TYR A 236 5.16 7.71 10.70
N ASN A 237 3.92 7.77 10.24
CA ASN A 237 3.41 6.96 9.14
C ASN A 237 3.47 7.73 7.82
N SER A 238 4.46 7.42 6.97
CA SER A 238 4.65 8.03 5.64
C SER A 238 3.46 7.90 4.69
N ASN A 239 2.54 6.97 4.95
CA ASN A 239 1.49 6.58 4.01
C ASN A 239 0.20 7.42 4.21
N ASN A 240 0.00 7.97 5.41
CA ASN A 240 -1.16 8.79 5.75
C ASN A 240 -0.83 10.05 6.58
N GLY A 241 0.44 10.25 6.96
CA GLY A 241 0.94 11.40 7.69
C GLY A 241 0.69 11.39 9.20
N ASN A 242 0.05 10.36 9.77
CA ASN A 242 -0.22 10.32 11.21
C ASN A 242 1.05 10.04 12.02
N HIS A 243 1.19 10.73 13.15
CA HIS A 243 2.15 10.35 14.18
C HIS A 243 1.49 9.45 15.24
N HIS A 244 2.29 8.61 15.88
CA HIS A 244 1.95 7.86 17.08
C HIS A 244 3.05 8.06 18.12
N TYR A 245 2.64 8.34 19.36
CA TYR A 245 3.52 8.65 20.47
C TYR A 245 3.35 7.57 21.55
N THR A 246 4.45 6.95 21.97
CA THR A 246 4.39 5.83 22.93
C THR A 246 5.59 5.76 23.87
N SER A 247 5.33 5.31 25.10
CA SER A 247 6.33 4.97 26.12
C SER A 247 6.78 3.51 26.07
N ASP A 248 6.12 2.67 25.25
CA ASP A 248 6.49 1.26 25.05
C ASP A 248 7.41 1.10 23.85
N LEU A 249 8.64 0.65 24.13
CA LEU A 249 9.65 0.33 23.13
C LEU A 249 9.22 -0.82 22.21
N ASN A 250 8.40 -1.76 22.68
CA ASN A 250 7.90 -2.88 21.87
C ASN A 250 6.82 -2.42 20.88
N GLU A 251 5.94 -1.50 21.29
CA GLU A 251 4.98 -0.86 20.39
C GLU A 251 5.71 -0.03 19.33
N ALA A 252 6.70 0.78 19.73
CA ALA A 252 7.54 1.55 18.80
C ALA A 252 8.32 0.65 17.82
N ILE A 253 8.94 -0.44 18.29
CA ILE A 253 9.63 -1.41 17.42
C ILE A 253 8.64 -2.14 16.51
N SER A 254 7.42 -2.44 16.98
CA SER A 254 6.39 -3.06 16.15
C SER A 254 5.94 -2.12 15.03
N LEU A 255 5.71 -0.85 15.33
CA LEU A 255 5.40 0.20 14.34
C LEU A 255 6.54 0.36 13.32
N TYR A 256 7.80 0.38 13.78
CA TYR A 256 8.99 0.40 12.92
C TYR A 256 9.05 -0.82 11.98
N ASN A 257 8.80 -2.03 12.49
CA ASN A 257 8.78 -3.25 11.68
C ASN A 257 7.70 -3.14 10.58
N VAL A 258 6.47 -2.72 10.92
CA VAL A 258 5.36 -2.53 9.95
C VAL A 258 5.46 -1.25 9.10
N GLY A 259 6.62 -0.59 9.04
CA GLY A 259 6.92 0.44 8.04
C GLY A 259 6.82 1.90 8.50
N TRP A 260 6.58 2.17 9.78
CA TRP A 260 6.61 3.54 10.32
C TRP A 260 8.06 4.01 10.50
N ASN A 261 8.29 5.30 10.26
CA ASN A 261 9.55 5.96 10.59
C ASN A 261 9.64 6.16 12.10
N TYR A 262 10.80 5.92 12.70
CA TYR A 262 11.15 6.52 13.99
C TYR A 262 11.87 7.83 13.72
N GLU A 263 11.21 8.95 14.01
CA GLU A 263 11.80 10.26 13.74
C GLU A 263 12.80 10.66 14.82
N ASN A 264 12.48 10.36 16.08
CA ASN A 264 13.33 10.49 17.27
C ASN A 264 12.55 10.13 18.55
N LYS A 265 13.20 10.32 19.70
CA LYS A 265 12.53 10.50 21.00
C LYS A 265 11.93 11.91 21.03
N GLY A 266 10.61 12.03 20.92
CA GLY A 266 9.91 13.33 20.89
C GLY A 266 10.06 14.11 22.20
N TRP A 267 10.00 13.43 23.34
CA TRP A 267 10.31 14.00 24.66
C TRP A 267 10.59 12.91 25.70
N VAL A 268 10.86 13.33 26.94
CA VAL A 268 10.98 12.44 28.10
C VAL A 268 9.85 12.76 29.08
N ALA A 269 9.07 11.75 29.45
CA ALA A 269 8.06 11.84 30.50
C ALA A 269 8.65 11.46 31.87
N PRO A 270 8.24 12.12 32.98
CA PRO A 270 8.63 11.71 34.34
C PRO A 270 7.99 10.38 34.75
N ALA A 271 8.58 9.72 35.75
CA ALA A 271 8.02 8.51 36.37
C ALA A 271 6.74 8.75 37.22
N SER A 272 6.37 9.99 37.49
CA SER A 272 5.14 10.36 38.22
C SER A 272 4.66 11.76 37.84
N GLY A 273 3.36 12.02 37.95
CA GLY A 273 2.76 13.33 37.64
C GLY A 273 1.27 13.21 37.35
N THR A 274 0.72 14.12 36.53
CA THR A 274 -0.67 14.04 36.06
C THR A 274 -0.76 13.00 34.94
N THR A 275 -1.66 12.02 35.01
CA THR A 275 -1.84 11.04 33.93
C THR A 275 -2.19 11.70 32.60
N VAL A 276 -1.44 11.36 31.55
CA VAL A 276 -1.86 11.56 30.15
C VAL A 276 -2.59 10.30 29.70
N TYR A 277 -3.82 10.47 29.25
CA TYR A 277 -4.66 9.40 28.71
C TYR A 277 -4.45 9.27 27.20
N ARG A 278 -4.35 8.03 26.70
CA ARG A 278 -4.40 7.72 25.25
C ARG A 278 -5.81 7.31 24.85
N LEU A 279 -6.29 7.86 23.74
CA LEU A 279 -7.56 7.48 23.11
C LEU A 279 -7.33 7.13 21.65
N TYR A 280 -8.01 6.09 21.16
CA TYR A 280 -7.96 5.61 19.79
C TYR A 280 -9.31 5.77 19.11
N ASN A 281 -9.32 6.31 17.88
CA ASN A 281 -10.52 6.44 17.06
C ASN A 281 -10.64 5.22 16.11
N PRO A 282 -11.59 4.30 16.34
CA PRO A 282 -11.71 3.09 15.52
C PRO A 282 -12.15 3.36 14.06
N ASN A 283 -12.68 4.55 13.76
CA ASN A 283 -13.22 4.88 12.44
C ASN A 283 -12.16 5.44 11.47
N ASN A 284 -10.98 5.84 11.96
CA ASN A 284 -9.92 6.42 11.14
C ASN A 284 -8.47 6.16 11.61
N GLY A 285 -8.26 5.44 12.72
CA GLY A 285 -6.94 5.06 13.21
C GLY A 285 -6.18 6.14 13.99
N ARG A 286 -6.77 7.34 14.17
CA ARG A 286 -6.12 8.45 14.90
C ARG A 286 -6.02 8.17 16.40
N HIS A 287 -4.97 8.70 17.01
CA HIS A 287 -4.82 8.75 18.47
C HIS A 287 -4.98 10.18 18.99
N HIS A 288 -5.42 10.33 20.24
CA HIS A 288 -5.47 11.60 20.97
C HIS A 288 -4.87 11.42 22.36
N TYR A 289 -4.17 12.46 22.83
CA TYR A 289 -3.44 12.44 24.10
C TYR A 289 -3.82 13.67 24.94
N THR A 290 -4.29 13.44 26.17
CA THR A 290 -4.78 14.53 27.03
C THR A 290 -4.67 14.22 28.53
N VAL A 291 -4.43 15.25 29.34
CA VAL A 291 -4.60 15.20 30.81
C VAL A 291 -6.04 15.49 31.25
N ASN A 292 -6.89 16.01 30.35
CA ASN A 292 -8.22 16.49 30.68
C ASN A 292 -9.24 15.34 30.68
N ASN A 293 -9.68 14.95 31.87
CA ASN A 293 -10.69 13.90 32.05
C ASN A 293 -12.03 14.20 31.35
N ASN A 294 -12.43 15.47 31.22
CA ASN A 294 -13.67 15.83 30.53
C ASN A 294 -13.53 15.69 29.01
N GLU A 295 -12.37 16.08 28.44
CA GLU A 295 -12.06 15.87 27.02
C GLU A 295 -12.05 14.37 26.69
N LYS A 296 -11.35 13.57 27.50
CA LYS A 296 -11.33 12.10 27.41
C LYS A 296 -12.74 11.50 27.45
N ASN A 297 -13.55 11.88 28.44
CA ASN A 297 -14.92 11.37 28.59
C ASN A 297 -15.82 11.78 27.40
N ASN A 298 -15.70 13.01 26.90
CA ASN A 298 -16.46 13.48 25.74
C ASN A 298 -16.08 12.72 24.46
N LEU A 299 -14.80 12.45 24.23
CA LEU A 299 -14.35 11.64 23.11
C LEU A 299 -14.84 10.18 23.19
N VAL A 300 -14.86 9.59 24.40
CA VAL A 300 -15.46 8.25 24.62
C VAL A 300 -16.96 8.24 24.31
N ASN A 301 -17.71 9.28 24.72
CA ASN A 301 -19.12 9.45 24.37
C ASN A 301 -19.34 9.63 22.85
N LEU A 302 -18.31 10.07 22.11
CA LEU A 302 -18.28 10.17 20.65
C LEU A 302 -17.70 8.90 19.98
N GLY A 303 -17.60 7.78 20.69
CA GLY A 303 -17.20 6.46 20.16
C GLY A 303 -15.70 6.20 20.10
N TRP A 304 -14.84 7.05 20.67
CA TRP A 304 -13.41 6.76 20.79
C TRP A 304 -13.18 5.70 21.88
N LYS A 305 -12.22 4.79 21.66
CA LYS A 305 -11.77 3.85 22.68
C LYS A 305 -10.78 4.56 23.61
N ASN A 306 -11.06 4.57 24.91
CA ASN A 306 -10.07 4.97 25.93
C ASN A 306 -9.13 3.78 26.18
N GLU A 307 -7.86 3.92 25.79
CA GLU A 307 -6.82 2.91 26.04
C GLU A 307 -6.19 3.05 27.43
N GLY A 308 -6.45 4.17 28.13
CA GLY A 308 -6.02 4.39 29.50
C GLY A 308 -4.70 5.14 29.60
N PHE A 309 -3.79 4.67 30.44
CA PHE A 309 -2.54 5.35 30.78
C PHE A 309 -1.54 5.31 29.62
N ALA A 310 -1.02 6.47 29.22
CA ALA A 310 0.05 6.60 28.22
C ALA A 310 1.42 6.87 28.88
N TRP A 311 1.47 7.92 29.70
CA TRP A 311 2.61 8.37 30.49
C TRP A 311 2.14 9.43 31.52
N TYR A 312 3.04 9.94 32.34
CA TYR A 312 2.77 11.09 33.20
C TYR A 312 3.22 12.42 32.58
N SER A 313 2.45 13.47 32.82
CA SER A 313 2.78 14.88 32.57
C SER A 313 3.44 15.48 33.81
N GLY A 314 4.56 16.17 33.62
CA GLY A 314 5.28 16.88 34.68
C GLY A 314 6.66 17.33 34.23
N GLY A 315 7.30 18.21 35.00
CA GLY A 315 8.52 18.91 34.61
C GLY A 315 8.22 20.34 34.18
N SER A 316 8.98 20.86 33.21
CA SER A 316 8.94 22.28 32.80
C SER A 316 9.09 22.50 31.30
N VAL A 317 9.28 21.45 30.49
CA VAL A 317 9.27 21.55 29.02
C VAL A 317 7.82 21.44 28.55
N PRO A 318 7.25 22.45 27.87
CA PRO A 318 5.90 22.35 27.33
C PRO A 318 5.85 21.39 26.14
N VAL A 319 4.82 20.55 26.08
CA VAL A 319 4.42 19.84 24.85
C VAL A 319 3.22 20.58 24.26
N TYR A 320 3.45 21.25 23.14
CA TYR A 320 2.43 21.96 22.37
C TYR A 320 1.55 20.96 21.61
N ARG A 321 0.25 21.21 21.55
CA ARG A 321 -0.71 20.45 20.73
C ARG A 321 -1.21 21.31 19.58
N MET A 322 -0.98 20.84 18.36
CA MET A 322 -1.35 21.53 17.13
C MET A 322 -2.54 20.82 16.49
N TYR A 323 -3.62 21.54 16.20
CA TYR A 323 -4.79 21.02 15.50
C TYR A 323 -4.80 21.43 14.02
N ASN A 324 -5.00 20.48 13.12
CA ASN A 324 -5.13 20.71 11.69
C ASN A 324 -6.62 20.83 11.29
N PRO A 325 -7.14 22.05 11.00
CA PRO A 325 -8.53 22.25 10.61
C PRO A 325 -8.84 21.75 9.18
N HIS A 326 -7.83 21.32 8.43
CA HIS A 326 -7.96 20.83 7.04
C HIS A 326 -7.66 19.33 6.91
N ALA A 327 -7.56 18.60 8.03
CA ALA A 327 -7.26 17.17 8.04
C ALA A 327 -8.42 16.32 7.49
N SER A 328 -8.27 15.79 6.28
CA SER A 328 -9.09 14.71 5.73
C SER A 328 -9.22 13.54 6.70
N THR A 329 -10.27 12.72 6.61
CA THR A 329 -10.63 11.65 7.58
C THR A 329 -9.44 10.85 8.12
N TYR A 330 -8.48 10.50 7.26
CA TYR A 330 -7.35 9.62 7.58
C TYR A 330 -5.99 10.32 7.81
N SER A 331 -5.89 11.64 7.60
CA SER A 331 -4.63 12.39 7.81
C SER A 331 -4.48 12.87 9.25
N GLU A 332 -3.29 13.36 9.64
CA GLU A 332 -3.06 13.87 11.00
C GLU A 332 -3.95 15.09 11.30
N SER A 333 -4.78 14.97 12.34
CA SER A 333 -5.55 16.09 12.90
C SER A 333 -4.91 16.74 14.13
N HIS A 334 -4.08 16.01 14.88
CA HIS A 334 -3.43 16.51 16.09
C HIS A 334 -1.95 16.10 16.12
N HIS A 335 -1.06 17.08 16.21
CA HIS A 335 0.38 16.89 16.32
C HIS A 335 0.89 17.35 17.69
N TYR A 336 1.94 16.72 18.22
CA TYR A 336 2.45 16.96 19.58
C TYR A 336 3.97 17.18 19.57
N THR A 337 4.44 18.34 20.01
CA THR A 337 5.87 18.68 19.94
C THR A 337 6.35 19.56 21.09
N VAL A 338 7.61 19.36 21.49
CA VAL A 338 8.37 20.28 22.38
C VAL A 338 9.11 21.37 21.60
N ASN A 339 9.18 21.25 20.27
CA ASN A 339 9.93 22.15 19.41
C ASN A 339 9.06 23.35 19.01
N SER A 340 9.34 24.53 19.59
CA SER A 340 8.63 25.76 19.25
C SER A 340 8.76 26.14 17.77
N SER A 341 9.88 25.85 17.11
CA SER A 341 10.02 26.11 15.68
C SER A 341 9.18 25.17 14.81
N GLU A 342 8.94 23.93 15.25
CA GLU A 342 8.01 23.01 14.57
C GLU A 342 6.57 23.47 14.73
N ARG A 343 6.17 23.83 15.95
CA ARG A 343 4.89 24.51 16.25
C ARG A 343 4.69 25.74 15.35
N ASP A 344 5.69 26.62 15.26
CA ASP A 344 5.62 27.85 14.45
C ASP A 344 5.62 27.58 12.94
N ASN A 345 6.22 26.46 12.49
CA ASN A 345 6.09 25.99 11.11
C ASN A 345 4.65 25.52 10.81
N LEU A 346 4.04 24.77 11.72
CA LEU A 346 2.66 24.28 11.58
C LEU A 346 1.65 25.44 11.60
N ILE A 347 1.84 26.46 12.45
CA ILE A 347 1.05 27.71 12.42
C ILE A 347 1.14 28.37 11.02
N ARG A 348 2.35 28.51 10.46
CA ARG A 348 2.56 29.06 9.11
C ARG A 348 1.96 28.18 8.00
N ALA A 349 1.75 26.89 8.25
CA ALA A 349 1.03 25.96 7.38
C ALA A 349 -0.50 25.92 7.61
N GLY A 350 -1.05 26.82 8.43
CA GLY A 350 -2.50 26.93 8.67
C GLY A 350 -3.06 26.07 9.81
N TRP A 351 -2.20 25.42 10.59
CA TRP A 351 -2.63 24.71 11.80
C TRP A 351 -2.92 25.69 12.94
N LYS A 352 -3.75 25.28 13.89
CA LYS A 352 -4.06 26.03 15.10
C LYS A 352 -3.19 25.54 16.26
N ASP A 353 -2.58 26.45 16.99
CA ASP A 353 -1.98 26.15 18.29
C ASP A 353 -3.11 26.05 19.33
N GLU A 354 -3.26 24.89 19.95
CA GLU A 354 -4.18 24.68 21.09
C GLU A 354 -3.48 24.93 22.44
N GLY A 355 -2.21 25.31 22.42
CA GLY A 355 -1.39 25.58 23.59
C GLY A 355 -0.71 24.33 24.14
N VAL A 356 -0.35 24.38 25.42
CA VAL A 356 0.38 23.31 26.11
C VAL A 356 -0.60 22.25 26.60
N ALA A 357 -0.58 21.06 25.99
CA ALA A 357 -1.46 19.95 26.40
C ALA A 357 -0.94 19.21 27.64
N PHE A 358 0.40 19.15 27.82
CA PHE A 358 1.06 18.57 28.98
C PHE A 358 2.53 19.01 29.06
N TYR A 359 3.21 18.66 30.15
CA TYR A 359 4.63 18.97 30.38
C TYR A 359 5.50 17.72 30.38
N ALA A 360 6.74 17.90 29.98
CA ALA A 360 7.83 16.92 29.94
C ALA A 360 9.01 17.37 30.81
N VAL A 361 9.92 16.44 31.15
CA VAL A 361 11.15 16.80 31.86
C VAL A 361 12.16 17.47 30.91
N LYS A 362 13.02 18.30 31.50
CA LYS A 362 14.13 18.91 30.78
C LYS A 362 15.24 17.88 30.53
N GLN A 363 15.74 17.85 29.30
CA GLN A 363 16.87 17.05 28.83
C GLN A 363 18.16 17.88 28.86
#